data_AF-A0A2V8S9N1-F1
#
_entry.id   AF-A0A2V8S9N1-F1
#
_cell.length_a   1.000
_cell.length_b   1.000
_cell.length_c   1.000
_cell.angle_alpha   90.00
_cell.angle_beta   90.00
_cell.angle_gamma   90.00
#
_symmetry.space_group_name_H-M   'P 1'
#
loop_
_entity.id
_entity.type
_entity.pdbx_description
1 polymer ?
#
loop_
_entity_poly.entity_id
_entity_poly.type
_entity_poly.pdbx_seq_one_letter_code
_entity_poly.pdbx_strand_id
1 'polypeptide(L)' 'MPTVLRVGRFRFFFFSNESQEPPHIHVKAAENEAKFWLEPALHIYSRKSA' A
#
# COMPACT_ATOMS: atom_id res chain seq x y z
N MET A 1 8.36 5.89 -4.76
CA MET A 1 7.69 5.83 -3.44
C MET A 1 8.42 4.95 -2.45
N PRO A 2 8.24 5.21 -1.13
CA PRO A 2 8.76 4.38 -0.07
C PRO A 2 8.18 2.96 -0.13
N THR A 3 8.92 2.00 0.42
CA THR A 3 8.45 0.62 0.56
C THR A 3 7.75 0.48 1.90
N VAL A 4 6.53 -0.05 1.90
CA VAL A 4 5.71 -0.19 3.10
C VAL A 4 5.96 -1.56 3.76
N LEU A 5 6.21 -2.59 2.95
CA LEU A 5 6.51 -3.95 3.41
C LEU A 5 7.43 -4.67 2.40
N ARG A 6 8.30 -5.54 2.91
CA ARG A 6 9.06 -6.51 2.09
C ARG A 6 8.88 -7.91 2.66
N VAL A 7 8.54 -8.86 1.79
CA VAL A 7 8.48 -10.30 2.12
C VAL A 7 9.26 -11.04 1.05
N GLY A 8 10.47 -11.51 1.39
CA GLY A 8 11.38 -12.08 0.41
C GLY A 8 11.63 -11.14 -0.77
N ARG A 9 11.36 -11.61 -2.00
CA ARG A 9 11.51 -10.84 -3.24
C ARG A 9 10.37 -9.86 -3.53
N PHE A 10 9.29 -9.89 -2.75
CA PHE A 10 8.11 -9.06 -2.97
C PHE A 10 8.25 -7.73 -2.24
N ARG A 11 8.07 -6.63 -2.98
CA ARG A 11 8.11 -5.25 -2.48
C ARG A 11 6.72 -4.63 -2.58
N PHE A 12 6.18 -4.17 -1.46
CA PHE A 12 4.87 -3.52 -1.36
C PHE A 12 5.02 -2.00 -1.24
N PHE A 13 4.27 -1.23 -2.04
CA PHE A 13 4.36 0.24 -2.08
C PHE A 13 3.10 0.87 -2.69
N PHE A 14 2.95 2.19 -2.54
CA PHE A 14 1.87 2.99 -3.13
C PHE A 14 2.40 3.91 -4.23
N PHE A 15 1.62 4.15 -5.30
CA PHE A 15 1.51 5.38 -6.08
C PHE A 15 1.48 6.70 -5.27
N SER A 16 2.28 7.73 -5.56
CA SER A 16 2.00 9.10 -5.06
C SER A 16 1.09 9.89 -5.98
N ASN A 17 0.82 9.41 -7.19
CA ASN A 17 0.08 10.12 -8.22
C ASN A 17 -0.84 9.17 -9.03
N GLU A 18 -1.70 8.44 -8.33
CA GLU A 18 -2.65 7.47 -8.93
C GLU A 18 -4.11 7.96 -8.95
N SER A 19 -4.28 9.28 -9.10
CA SER A 19 -5.59 9.91 -9.32
C SER A 19 -6.66 9.49 -8.29
N GLN A 20 -7.91 9.27 -8.73
CA GLN A 20 -9.08 8.95 -7.89
C GLN A 20 -9.37 7.45 -7.85
N GLU A 21 -8.34 6.60 -7.92
CA GLU A 21 -8.54 5.17 -7.80
C GLU A 21 -8.88 4.78 -6.35
N PRO A 22 -9.72 3.75 -6.12
CA PRO A 22 -9.95 3.20 -4.79
C PRO A 22 -8.64 2.80 -4.09
N PRO A 23 -8.59 2.75 -2.75
CA PRO A 23 -7.37 2.36 -2.03
C PRO A 23 -6.83 1.01 -2.53
N HIS A 24 -5.55 0.97 -2.91
CA HIS A 24 -4.89 -0.22 -3.44
C HIS A 24 -3.39 -0.20 -3.13
N ILE A 25 -2.75 -1.36 -3.22
CA ILE A 25 -1.30 -1.51 -3.01
C ILE A 25 -0.65 -2.20 -4.22
N HIS A 26 0.55 -1.75 -4.57
CA HIS A 26 1.36 -2.35 -5.62
C HIS A 26 2.34 -3.34 -5.03
N VAL A 27 2.54 -4.45 -5.75
CA VAL A 27 3.50 -5.49 -5.41
C VAL A 27 4.41 -5.70 -6.60
N LYS A 28 5.71 -5.51 -6.40
CA LYS A 28 6.74 -5.74 -7.43
C LYS A 28 7.66 -6.90 -7.06
N ALA A 29 7.99 -7.73 -8.04
CA ALA A 29 8.99 -8.79 -7.96
C ALA A 29 9.76 -8.91 -9.28
N ALA A 30 11.04 -8.53 -9.26
CA ALA A 30 11.87 -8.38 -10.47
C ALA A 30 11.16 -7.48 -11.52
N GLU A 31 10.90 -8.01 -12.70
CA GLU A 31 10.21 -7.32 -13.80
C GLU A 31 8.68 -7.44 -13.75
N ASN A 32 8.12 -8.16 -12.77
CA ASN A 32 6.68 -8.33 -12.62
C ASN A 32 6.09 -7.34 -11.61
N GLU A 33 4.90 -6.85 -11.90
CA GLU A 33 4.13 -5.96 -11.04
C GLU A 33 2.66 -6.37 -11.00
N ALA A 34 2.04 -6.25 -9.83
CA ALA A 34 0.62 -6.50 -9.60
C ALA A 34 0.00 -5.42 -8.71
N LYS A 35 -1.29 -5.14 -8.90
CA LYS A 35 -2.10 -4.21 -8.11
C LYS A 35 -3.20 -4.96 -7.38
N PHE A 36 -3.38 -4.68 -6.09
CA PHE A 36 -4.43 -5.27 -5.26
C PHE A 36 -5.30 -4.17 -4.64
N TRP A 37 -6.60 -4.23 -4.92
CA TRP A 37 -7.60 -3.36 -4.28
C TRP A 37 -7.74 -3.74 -2.80
N LEU A 38 -7.73 -2.74 -1.93
CA LEU A 38 -7.94 -2.92 -0.50
C LEU A 38 -9.42 -2.68 -0.19
N GLU A 39 -10.01 -3.59 0.58
CA GLU A 39 -11.29 -3.30 1.20
C GLU A 39 -11.07 -2.25 2.30
N PRO A 40 -11.88 -1.17 2.33
CA PRO A 40 -11.71 -0.12 3.33
C PRO A 40 -12.06 -0.65 4.72
N ALA A 41 -11.04 -0.95 5.52
CA ALA A 41 -11.21 -1.23 6.95
C ALA A 41 -11.10 0.09 7.73
N LEU A 42 -12.24 0.69 8.07
CA LEU A 42 -12.29 1.90 8.89
C LEU A 42 -11.79 1.59 10.31
N HIS A 43 -10.59 2.04 10.65
CA HIS A 43 -10.07 2.02 12.00
C HIS A 43 -9.93 3.44 12.53
N ILE A 44 -10.75 3.77 13.54
CA ILE A 44 -10.66 5.04 14.25
C ILE A 44 -9.62 4.86 15.38
N TYR A 45 -8.42 5.39 15.18
CA TYR A 45 -7.42 5.46 16.25
C TYR A 45 -7.47 6.85 16.88
N SER A 46 -7.82 6.91 18.16
CA SER A 46 -7.64 8.12 18.98
C SER A 46 -6.22 8.12 19.53
N ARG A 47 -5.43 9.13 19.14
CA ARG A 47 -4.11 9.37 19.73
C ARG A 47 -4.33 10.07 21.06
N LYS A 48 -4.13 9.38 22.19
CA LYS A 48 -3.95 10.07 23.48
C LYS A 48 -2.59 10.75 23.44
N SER A 49 -2.58 12.08 23.41
CA SER A 49 -1.40 12.86 23.78
C SER A 49 -1.11 12.60 25.26
N ALA A 50 0.11 12.16 25.55
CA ALA A 50 0.64 12.13 26.91
C ALA A 50 1.06 13.55 27.34
#